data_AF-A0A6I8USQ3-F1
#
_entry.id   AF-A0A6I8USQ3-F1
#
_cell.length_a   1.000
_cell.length_b   1.000
_cell.length_c   1.000
_cell.angle_alpha   90.00
_cell.angle_beta   90.00
_cell.angle_gamma   90.00
#
_symmetry.space_group_name_H-M   'P 1'
#
loop_
_entity.id
_entity.type
_entity.pdbx_description
1 polymer ?
#
loop_
_entity_poly.entity_id
_entity_poly.type
_entity_poly.pdbx_seq_one_letter_code
_entity_poly.pdbx_strand_id
1 'polypeptide(L)'
;MDVNNDQAPVGLSISPKTYEYALHENPHLALAPPSENGETFLTRGRFSYFHYGCDGHQDAGWGCGYRTLQTAISWIINKRSDADQHVPSIREIQNILISLADKPASFEGSRGWIGTLEEFYVIDVLFKLPCKILHTKELCSQEVLGQIRSYFVEYQGFIPMGGISDTASKGIAGWHRTQTGEVYLLIVDPHCSDVPSYKQLLIEQGFVRWIHISEFQTSTYNLCLILQQ
;
A
#
# COMPACT_ATOMS: atom_id res chain seq x y z
N MET A 1 -24.58 20.76 23.50
CA MET A 1 -23.84 21.88 22.89
C MET A 1 -22.63 21.26 22.23
N ASP A 2 -22.74 21.13 20.92
CA ASP A 2 -21.77 20.57 20.01
C ASP A 2 -20.43 21.29 20.09
N VAL A 3 -19.33 20.53 20.00
CA VAL A 3 -18.21 20.89 19.13
C VAL A 3 -17.57 19.59 18.62
N ASN A 4 -18.18 18.98 17.60
CA ASN A 4 -17.44 18.15 16.65
C ASN A 4 -16.59 19.11 15.82
N ASN A 5 -15.27 19.02 15.93
CA ASN A 5 -14.36 19.64 14.98
C ASN A 5 -13.37 18.58 14.48
N ASP A 6 -13.91 17.57 13.80
CA ASP A 6 -13.16 16.59 13.00
C ASP A 6 -12.79 17.21 11.65
N GLN A 7 -11.95 18.25 11.67
CA GLN A 7 -11.29 18.73 10.47
C GLN A 7 -9.83 18.30 10.49
N ALA A 8 -9.38 17.72 9.37
CA ALA A 8 -7.96 17.51 9.09
C ALA A 8 -7.17 18.79 9.41
N PRO A 9 -5.95 18.70 9.96
CA PRO A 9 -5.18 19.88 10.34
C PRO A 9 -5.02 20.81 9.13
N VAL A 10 -5.59 22.02 9.25
CA VAL A 10 -5.47 23.21 8.41
C VAL A 10 -5.40 22.96 6.88
N GLY A 11 -6.56 23.05 6.21
CA GLY A 11 -6.63 23.48 4.80
C GLY A 11 -6.26 22.47 3.71
N LEU A 12 -5.96 21.22 4.04
CA LEU A 12 -5.64 20.16 3.07
C LEU A 12 -6.91 19.56 2.47
N SER A 13 -7.49 20.24 1.47
CA SER A 13 -8.60 19.68 0.67
C SER A 13 -8.04 18.77 -0.42
N ILE A 14 -8.34 17.47 -0.33
CA ILE A 14 -8.00 16.50 -1.38
C ILE A 14 -9.10 16.53 -2.43
N SER A 15 -8.77 16.92 -3.66
CA SER A 15 -9.76 17.03 -4.73
C SER A 15 -10.14 15.67 -5.32
N PRO A 16 -11.31 15.51 -5.95
CA PRO A 16 -11.55 14.36 -6.83
C PRO A 16 -10.60 14.37 -8.02
N LYS A 17 -10.17 13.18 -8.45
CA LYS A 17 -9.31 12.98 -9.63
C LYS A 17 -10.07 12.25 -10.72
N THR A 18 -9.75 12.61 -11.95
CA THR A 18 -10.19 11.90 -13.15
C THR A 18 -9.00 11.21 -13.77
N TYR A 19 -9.16 9.93 -14.09
CA TYR A 19 -8.14 9.11 -14.74
C TYR A 19 -8.52 8.87 -16.20
N GLU A 20 -7.53 8.71 -17.07
CA GLU A 20 -7.77 8.41 -18.50
C GLU A 20 -8.46 7.04 -18.70
N TYR A 21 -8.29 6.14 -17.73
CA TYR A 21 -8.89 4.81 -17.69
C TYR A 21 -9.23 4.41 -16.24
N ALA A 22 -10.13 3.43 -16.09
CA ALA A 22 -10.45 2.89 -14.77
C ALA A 22 -9.30 2.02 -14.25
N LEU A 23 -8.88 2.25 -13.00
CA LEU A 23 -7.91 1.39 -12.32
C LEU A 23 -8.53 0.02 -12.00
N HIS A 24 -7.71 -1.03 -11.98
CA HIS A 24 -8.18 -2.37 -11.62
C HIS A 24 -8.47 -2.48 -10.12
N GLU A 25 -9.69 -2.86 -9.79
CA GLU A 25 -10.11 -3.14 -8.42
C GLU A 25 -9.72 -4.57 -8.01
N ASN A 26 -9.13 -4.73 -6.82
CA ASN A 26 -8.83 -6.03 -6.19
C ASN A 26 -8.17 -7.02 -7.16
N PRO A 27 -6.99 -6.70 -7.73
CA PRO A 27 -6.31 -7.61 -8.64
C PRO A 27 -5.86 -8.91 -7.92
N HIS A 28 -5.63 -8.85 -6.61
CA HIS A 28 -5.21 -10.00 -5.80
C HIS A 28 -6.24 -11.15 -5.78
N LEU A 29 -7.53 -10.86 -6.00
CA LEU A 29 -8.59 -11.87 -6.00
C LEU A 29 -8.62 -12.72 -7.27
N ALA A 30 -7.87 -12.35 -8.31
CA ALA A 30 -7.75 -13.17 -9.52
C ALA A 30 -6.69 -14.29 -9.39
N LEU A 31 -5.93 -14.32 -8.29
CA LEU A 31 -4.96 -15.38 -7.99
C LEU A 31 -5.56 -16.46 -7.10
N ALA A 32 -5.40 -17.71 -7.51
CA ALA A 32 -5.54 -18.83 -6.59
C ALA A 32 -4.38 -18.85 -5.56
N PRO A 33 -4.59 -19.37 -4.35
CA PRO A 33 -3.49 -19.62 -3.41
C PRO A 33 -2.44 -20.58 -4.01
N PRO A 34 -1.17 -20.52 -3.57
CA PRO A 34 -0.10 -21.41 -4.06
C PRO A 34 -0.38 -22.90 -3.93
N SER A 35 -1.18 -23.30 -2.94
CA SER A 35 -1.73 -24.65 -2.84
C SER A 35 -3.19 -24.63 -2.38
N GLU A 36 -3.99 -25.57 -2.91
CA GLU A 36 -5.42 -25.72 -2.54
C GLU A 36 -5.62 -26.01 -1.04
N ASN A 37 -4.64 -26.70 -0.45
CA ASN A 37 -4.64 -27.07 0.95
C ASN A 37 -3.70 -26.13 1.73
N GLY A 38 -4.20 -25.48 2.79
CA GLY A 38 -3.41 -24.58 3.61
C GLY A 38 -4.25 -23.53 4.33
N GLU A 39 -3.59 -22.64 5.05
CA GLU A 39 -4.21 -21.48 5.69
C GLU A 39 -3.95 -20.25 4.81
N THR A 40 -5.02 -19.58 4.34
CA THR A 40 -4.91 -18.37 3.51
C THR A 40 -5.68 -17.24 4.15
N PHE A 41 -5.03 -16.09 4.28
CA PHE A 41 -5.68 -14.83 4.60
C PHE A 41 -5.41 -13.81 3.50
N LEU A 42 -6.44 -13.08 3.10
CA LEU A 42 -6.37 -12.02 2.09
C LEU A 42 -6.88 -10.72 2.68
N THR A 43 -6.43 -9.62 2.09
CA THR A 43 -7.02 -8.30 2.30
C THR A 43 -8.52 -8.38 1.95
N ARG A 44 -9.37 -7.96 2.89
CA ARG A 44 -10.81 -7.80 2.69
C ARG A 44 -11.17 -6.34 2.48
N GLY A 45 -12.26 -6.11 1.74
CA GLY A 45 -12.62 -4.78 1.25
C GLY A 45 -12.18 -4.58 -0.19
N ARG A 46 -12.19 -3.33 -0.65
CA ARG A 46 -11.81 -2.95 -2.01
C ARG A 46 -10.61 -2.04 -1.98
N PHE A 47 -9.71 -2.21 -2.93
CA PHE A 47 -8.66 -1.25 -3.24
C PHE A 47 -8.43 -1.19 -4.74
N SER A 48 -8.06 -0.02 -5.22
CA SER A 48 -7.67 0.21 -6.61
C SER A 48 -6.17 0.00 -6.76
N TYR A 49 -5.74 -0.62 -7.86
CA TYR A 49 -4.34 -0.80 -8.20
C TYR A 49 -3.73 0.50 -8.76
N PHE A 50 -3.04 1.27 -7.91
CA PHE A 50 -2.26 2.42 -8.35
C PHE A 50 -0.86 1.98 -8.78
N HIS A 51 -0.41 2.49 -9.93
CA HIS A 51 0.86 2.13 -10.54
C HIS A 51 1.48 3.33 -11.26
N TYR A 52 2.69 3.16 -11.81
CA TYR A 52 3.38 4.24 -12.51
C TYR A 52 2.55 4.84 -13.64
N GLY A 53 2.51 6.16 -13.72
CA GLY A 53 1.82 6.89 -14.79
C GLY A 53 0.30 6.85 -14.73
N CYS A 54 -0.33 6.18 -13.75
CA CYS A 54 -1.77 5.91 -13.80
C CYS A 54 -2.68 7.15 -13.73
N ASP A 55 -2.16 8.26 -13.21
CA ASP A 55 -2.82 9.57 -13.15
C ASP A 55 -2.20 10.62 -14.10
N GLY A 56 -1.42 10.16 -15.08
CA GLY A 56 -0.69 11.03 -16.03
C GLY A 56 0.61 11.63 -15.46
N HIS A 57 0.93 11.42 -14.18
CA HIS A 57 2.20 11.88 -13.61
C HIS A 57 3.35 10.96 -14.02
N GLN A 58 4.46 11.53 -14.50
CA GLN A 58 5.64 10.74 -14.90
C GLN A 58 6.51 10.37 -13.69
N ASP A 59 6.11 9.30 -12.99
CA ASP A 59 6.72 8.86 -11.75
C ASP A 59 7.52 7.54 -11.83
N ALA A 60 7.67 6.98 -13.04
CA ALA A 60 8.48 5.78 -13.23
C ALA A 60 9.91 5.96 -12.72
N GLY A 61 10.36 5.01 -11.89
CA GLY A 61 11.68 5.01 -11.26
C GLY A 61 11.77 5.80 -9.95
N TRP A 62 10.70 6.45 -9.49
CA TRP A 62 10.73 7.20 -8.22
C TRP A 62 9.40 7.26 -7.44
N GLY A 63 8.30 6.90 -8.07
CA GLY A 63 6.96 7.04 -7.53
C GLY A 63 6.43 5.87 -6.69
N CYS A 64 7.16 4.77 -6.55
CA CYS A 64 6.59 3.51 -6.06
C CYS A 64 6.00 3.61 -4.65
N GLY A 65 6.61 4.39 -3.76
CA GLY A 65 6.06 4.68 -2.43
C GLY A 65 4.74 5.43 -2.49
N TYR A 66 4.64 6.43 -3.38
CA TYR A 66 3.39 7.17 -3.58
C TYR A 66 2.28 6.26 -4.12
N ARG A 67 2.57 5.38 -5.08
CA ARG A 67 1.57 4.45 -5.65
C ARG A 67 1.13 3.38 -4.66
N THR A 68 2.06 2.88 -3.85
CA THR A 68 1.77 1.96 -2.75
C THR A 68 0.86 2.64 -1.71
N LEU A 69 1.16 3.89 -1.35
CA LEU A 69 0.33 4.71 -0.46
C LEU A 69 -1.06 4.96 -1.02
N GLN A 70 -1.16 5.34 -2.30
CA GLN A 70 -2.45 5.57 -2.96
C GLN A 70 -3.32 4.31 -2.96
N THR A 71 -2.72 3.14 -3.21
CA THR A 71 -3.40 1.84 -3.09
C THR A 71 -3.91 1.61 -1.66
N ALA A 72 -3.08 1.86 -0.65
CA ALA A 72 -3.48 1.72 0.75
C ALA A 72 -4.57 2.71 1.19
N ILE A 73 -4.51 3.96 0.73
CA ILE A 73 -5.52 4.99 0.97
C ILE A 73 -6.85 4.58 0.30
N SER A 74 -6.81 4.06 -0.92
CA SER A 74 -8.02 3.55 -1.58
C SER A 74 -8.67 2.42 -0.77
N TRP A 75 -7.87 1.57 -0.12
CA TRP A 75 -8.38 0.55 0.80
C TRP A 75 -9.05 1.15 2.03
N ILE A 76 -8.39 2.13 2.68
CA ILE A 76 -8.92 2.82 3.86
C ILE A 76 -10.29 3.45 3.56
N ILE A 77 -10.36 4.24 2.49
CA ILE A 77 -11.58 4.96 2.06
C ILE A 77 -12.72 3.97 1.80
N ASN A 78 -12.43 2.92 1.02
CA ASN A 78 -13.42 1.91 0.69
C ASN A 78 -13.92 1.14 1.92
N LYS A 79 -13.04 0.84 2.87
CA LYS A 79 -13.43 0.12 4.10
C LYS A 79 -14.24 1.01 5.06
N ARG A 80 -14.06 2.35 5.02
CA ARG A 80 -14.90 3.31 5.76
C ARG A 80 -16.24 3.61 5.09
N SER A 81 -16.39 3.29 3.80
CA SER A 81 -17.53 3.74 2.98
C SER A 81 -17.69 5.26 2.96
N ASP A 82 -16.57 6.00 3.03
CA ASP A 82 -16.55 7.45 3.04
C ASP A 82 -16.49 7.98 1.60
N ALA A 83 -17.62 8.49 1.11
CA ALA A 83 -17.74 8.97 -0.28
C ALA A 83 -17.11 10.35 -0.51
N ASP A 84 -16.85 11.11 0.57
CA ASP A 84 -16.30 12.47 0.48
C ASP A 84 -14.76 12.46 0.51
N GLN A 85 -14.16 11.32 0.87
CA GLN A 85 -12.71 11.13 0.87
C GLN A 85 -12.19 10.67 -0.50
N HIS A 86 -11.06 11.26 -0.89
CA HIS A 86 -10.43 11.03 -2.18
C HIS A 86 -8.97 10.61 -1.99
N VAL A 87 -8.44 9.82 -2.92
CA VAL A 87 -7.03 9.46 -2.94
C VAL A 87 -6.19 10.70 -3.31
N PRO A 88 -5.13 11.05 -2.56
CA PRO A 88 -4.29 12.20 -2.89
C PRO A 88 -3.38 11.90 -4.10
N SER A 89 -3.13 12.92 -4.91
CA SER A 89 -2.09 12.92 -5.95
C SER A 89 -0.70 12.97 -5.33
N ILE A 90 0.33 12.66 -6.11
CA ILE A 90 1.74 12.78 -5.69
C ILE A 90 2.04 14.19 -5.14
N ARG A 91 1.56 15.24 -5.82
CA ARG A 91 1.79 16.63 -5.40
C ARG A 91 1.09 16.95 -4.08
N GLU A 92 -0.14 16.48 -3.87
CA GLU A 92 -0.83 16.64 -2.58
C GLU A 92 -0.10 15.88 -1.46
N ILE A 93 0.40 14.67 -1.73
CA ILE A 93 1.22 13.90 -0.77
C ILE A 93 2.48 14.69 -0.38
N GLN A 94 3.20 15.25 -1.36
CA GLN A 94 4.38 16.08 -1.10
C GLN A 94 4.05 17.30 -0.23
N ASN A 95 2.93 17.98 -0.54
CA ASN A 95 2.47 19.13 0.23
C ASN A 95 2.05 18.77 1.65
N ILE A 96 1.45 17.59 1.87
CA ILE A 96 1.17 17.08 3.21
C ILE A 96 2.48 16.93 4.00
N LEU A 97 3.49 16.28 3.42
CA LEU A 97 4.79 16.08 4.09
C LEU A 97 5.52 17.40 4.39
N ILE A 98 5.39 18.40 3.53
CA ILE A 98 5.90 19.75 3.78
C ILE A 98 5.14 20.43 4.92
N SER A 99 3.81 20.32 4.95
CA SER A 99 2.98 20.92 6.01
C SER A 99 3.28 20.32 7.39
N LEU A 100 3.73 19.07 7.43
CA LEU A 100 4.20 18.38 8.63
C LEU A 100 5.62 18.76 9.05
N ALA A 101 6.31 19.61 8.27
CA ALA A 101 7.74 19.90 8.41
C ALA A 101 8.65 18.66 8.35
N ASP A 102 8.17 17.55 7.77
CA ASP A 102 8.98 16.36 7.50
C ASP A 102 9.91 16.56 6.29
N LYS A 103 9.43 17.30 5.28
CA LYS A 103 10.19 17.63 4.06
C LYS A 103 10.32 19.16 3.89
N PRO A 104 11.42 19.64 3.28
CA PRO A 104 11.57 21.06 2.97
C PRO A 104 10.62 21.50 1.85
N ALA A 105 10.31 22.80 1.75
CA ALA A 105 9.44 23.34 0.72
C ALA A 105 9.89 23.00 -0.73
N SER A 106 11.19 22.78 -0.96
CA SER A 106 11.74 22.35 -2.25
C SER A 106 11.33 20.93 -2.67
N PHE A 107 10.66 20.18 -1.79
CA PHE A 107 10.17 18.84 -2.08
C PHE A 107 8.92 18.85 -2.98
N GLU A 108 8.15 19.93 -2.98
CA GLU A 108 6.98 20.08 -3.86
C GLU A 108 7.42 20.07 -5.32
N GLY A 109 6.81 19.18 -6.13
CA GLY A 109 7.14 19.03 -7.55
C GLY A 109 8.50 18.36 -7.80
N SER A 110 9.19 17.92 -6.75
CA SER A 110 10.42 17.14 -6.88
C SER A 110 10.14 15.70 -7.28
N ARG A 111 11.20 14.95 -7.62
CA ARG A 111 11.17 13.50 -7.86
C ARG A 111 11.67 12.69 -6.65
N GLY A 112 11.58 13.27 -5.44
CA GLY A 112 12.08 12.63 -4.23
C GLY A 112 11.23 11.41 -3.85
N TRP A 113 11.90 10.33 -3.45
CA TRP A 113 11.24 9.11 -2.96
C TRP A 113 10.62 9.35 -1.57
N ILE A 114 9.58 8.57 -1.27
CA ILE A 114 9.01 8.44 0.07
C ILE A 114 9.09 6.97 0.50
N GLY A 115 9.22 6.72 1.80
CA GLY A 115 9.20 5.38 2.37
C GLY A 115 8.01 5.19 3.32
N THR A 116 8.01 4.04 3.98
CA THR A 116 6.91 3.59 4.83
C THR A 116 6.59 4.52 6.01
N LEU A 117 7.56 5.30 6.49
CA LEU A 117 7.30 6.30 7.53
C LEU A 117 6.52 7.50 6.99
N GLU A 118 6.92 8.05 5.85
CA GLU A 118 6.17 9.11 5.18
C GLU A 118 4.77 8.64 4.77
N GLU A 119 4.64 7.40 4.31
CA GLU A 119 3.35 6.75 4.04
C GLU A 119 2.44 6.77 5.28
N PHE A 120 2.99 6.40 6.44
CA PHE A 120 2.28 6.46 7.73
C PHE A 120 1.88 7.90 8.10
N TYR A 121 2.77 8.88 7.98
CA TYR A 121 2.46 10.27 8.33
C TYR A 121 1.27 10.81 7.54
N VAL A 122 1.22 10.49 6.24
CA VAL A 122 0.11 10.90 5.38
C VAL A 122 -1.20 10.21 5.79
N ILE A 123 -1.15 8.91 6.11
CA ILE A 123 -2.33 8.18 6.61
C ILE A 123 -2.84 8.78 7.93
N ASP A 124 -1.95 9.10 8.87
CA ASP A 124 -2.33 9.68 10.16
C ASP A 124 -2.95 11.09 10.01
N VAL A 125 -2.38 11.93 9.13
CA VAL A 125 -2.94 13.26 8.86
C VAL A 125 -4.34 13.18 8.28
N LEU A 126 -4.55 12.32 7.28
CA LEU A 126 -5.80 12.26 6.53
C LEU A 126 -6.90 11.50 7.28
N PHE A 127 -6.56 10.44 8.00
CA PHE A 127 -7.56 9.50 8.52
C PHE A 127 -7.54 9.33 10.04
N LYS A 128 -6.52 9.86 10.73
CA LYS A 128 -6.31 9.69 12.19
C LYS A 128 -6.35 8.22 12.61
N LEU A 129 -5.73 7.37 11.78
CA LEU A 129 -5.71 5.93 11.98
C LEU A 129 -4.46 5.49 12.75
N PRO A 130 -4.62 4.67 13.79
CA PRO A 130 -3.48 4.02 14.40
C PRO A 130 -2.82 3.09 13.38
N CYS A 131 -1.50 3.19 13.27
CA CYS A 131 -0.68 2.28 12.48
C CYS A 131 0.46 1.74 13.34
N LYS A 132 0.89 0.51 13.08
CA LYS A 132 2.10 -0.07 13.67
C LYS A 132 3.15 -0.23 12.58
N ILE A 133 4.33 0.36 12.79
CA ILE A 133 5.50 0.12 11.93
C ILE A 133 6.22 -1.13 12.41
N LEU A 134 6.26 -2.16 11.56
CA LEU A 134 7.03 -3.37 11.78
C LEU A 134 8.34 -3.27 10.99
N HIS A 135 9.44 -3.09 11.73
CA HIS A 135 10.79 -3.09 11.19
C HIS A 135 11.41 -4.48 11.28
N THR A 136 12.01 -4.95 10.19
CA THR A 136 12.74 -6.23 10.18
C THR A 136 13.92 -6.20 9.21
N LYS A 137 14.95 -7.01 9.48
CA LYS A 137 16.06 -7.31 8.55
C LYS A 137 15.86 -8.62 7.77
N GLU A 138 14.86 -9.39 8.17
CA GLU A 138 14.56 -10.73 7.66
C GLU A 138 13.04 -10.93 7.67
N LEU A 139 12.40 -10.71 6.52
CA LEU A 139 10.96 -10.96 6.33
C LEU A 139 10.59 -12.43 6.58
N CYS A 140 11.50 -13.36 6.33
CA CYS A 140 11.31 -14.80 6.50
C CYS A 140 11.37 -15.27 7.96
N SER A 141 11.68 -14.40 8.92
CA SER A 141 11.71 -14.78 10.34
C SER A 141 10.30 -15.17 10.83
N GLN A 142 10.24 -16.25 11.62
CA GLN A 142 8.95 -16.78 12.10
C GLN A 142 8.17 -15.78 12.95
N GLU A 143 8.86 -14.91 13.70
CA GLU A 143 8.24 -13.83 14.45
C GLU A 143 7.52 -12.84 13.53
N VAL A 144 8.19 -12.35 12.49
CA VAL A 144 7.62 -11.39 11.53
C VAL A 144 6.45 -12.02 10.78
N LEU A 145 6.59 -13.26 10.31
CA LEU A 145 5.50 -13.98 9.64
C LEU A 145 4.30 -14.21 10.56
N GLY A 146 4.55 -14.48 11.85
CA GLY A 146 3.50 -14.57 12.87
C GLY A 146 2.78 -13.25 13.11
N GLN A 147 3.49 -12.11 13.09
CA GLN A 147 2.90 -10.78 13.20
C GLN A 147 2.08 -10.41 11.96
N ILE A 148 2.58 -10.70 10.74
CA ILE A 148 1.84 -10.48 9.48
C ILE A 148 0.57 -11.34 9.46
N ARG A 149 0.66 -12.62 9.84
CA ARG A 149 -0.49 -13.50 9.96
C ARG A 149 -1.53 -12.94 10.93
N SER A 150 -1.10 -12.54 12.13
CA SER A 150 -1.99 -12.00 13.15
C SER A 150 -2.70 -10.72 12.68
N TYR A 151 -1.98 -9.84 11.97
CA TYR A 151 -2.58 -8.66 11.34
C TYR A 151 -3.67 -9.03 10.33
N PHE A 152 -3.42 -10.01 9.47
CA PHE A 152 -4.44 -10.45 8.51
C PHE A 152 -5.65 -11.12 9.18
N VAL A 153 -5.46 -11.84 10.29
CA VAL A 153 -6.55 -12.43 11.07
C VAL A 153 -7.44 -11.33 11.68
N GLU A 154 -6.83 -10.29 12.23
CA GLU A 154 -7.52 -9.26 13.01
C GLU A 154 -8.08 -8.12 12.13
N TYR A 155 -7.26 -7.56 11.24
CA TYR A 155 -7.58 -6.33 10.49
C TYR A 155 -7.94 -6.60 9.03
N GLN A 156 -7.47 -7.71 8.47
CA GLN A 156 -7.71 -8.11 7.07
C GLN A 156 -7.34 -7.00 6.09
N GLY A 157 -6.29 -6.22 6.40
CA GLY A 157 -5.94 -5.01 5.68
C GLY A 157 -4.82 -5.15 4.67
N PHE A 158 -4.61 -4.07 3.92
CA PHE A 158 -3.46 -3.93 3.02
C PHE A 158 -2.24 -3.47 3.82
N ILE A 159 -1.05 -3.96 3.48
CA ILE A 159 0.20 -3.58 4.17
C ILE A 159 1.15 -2.92 3.16
N PRO A 160 1.35 -1.59 3.23
CA PRO A 160 2.47 -0.93 2.57
C PRO A 160 3.80 -1.46 3.12
N MET A 161 4.72 -1.80 2.22
CA MET A 161 6.04 -2.31 2.56
C MET A 161 7.11 -1.61 1.71
N GLY A 162 8.08 -0.97 2.37
CA GLY A 162 9.28 -0.44 1.74
C GLY A 162 10.51 -1.27 2.09
N GLY A 163 11.34 -1.59 1.10
CA GLY A 163 12.66 -2.19 1.31
C GLY A 163 13.78 -1.18 1.09
N ILE A 164 14.78 -1.19 1.97
CA ILE A 164 15.93 -0.26 1.86
C ILE A 164 16.90 -0.73 0.77
N SER A 165 17.12 -2.03 0.59
CA SER A 165 18.09 -2.52 -0.41
C SER A 165 17.54 -2.60 -1.83
N ASP A 166 16.25 -2.91 -1.99
CA ASP A 166 15.61 -2.99 -3.31
C ASP A 166 15.09 -1.63 -3.77
N THR A 167 15.08 -0.63 -2.87
CA THR A 167 14.59 0.74 -3.12
C THR A 167 13.21 0.75 -3.76
N ALA A 168 12.36 -0.23 -3.41
CA ALA A 168 11.12 -0.49 -4.10
C ALA A 168 9.98 -0.76 -3.12
N SER A 169 9.05 0.20 -3.00
CA SER A 169 7.81 0.00 -2.27
C SER A 169 6.88 -0.95 -3.00
N LYS A 170 6.21 -1.81 -2.22
CA LYS A 170 5.22 -2.80 -2.66
C LYS A 170 4.12 -2.93 -1.61
N GLY A 171 3.00 -3.52 -1.99
CA GLY A 171 1.95 -3.92 -1.07
C GLY A 171 1.99 -5.41 -0.74
N ILE A 172 1.66 -5.79 0.49
CA ILE A 172 1.27 -7.16 0.83
C ILE A 172 -0.25 -7.19 0.99
N ALA A 173 -0.91 -7.98 0.14
CA ALA A 173 -2.36 -8.12 0.15
C ALA A 173 -2.84 -9.52 0.58
N GLY A 174 -1.93 -10.41 0.96
CA GLY A 174 -2.28 -11.74 1.46
C GLY A 174 -1.11 -12.49 2.08
N TRP A 175 -1.46 -13.51 2.85
CA TRP A 175 -0.55 -14.44 3.52
C TRP A 175 -1.09 -15.86 3.33
N HIS A 176 -0.21 -16.79 2.98
CA HIS A 176 -0.57 -18.19 2.81
C HIS A 176 0.47 -19.09 3.46
N ARG A 177 0.02 -20.15 4.13
CA ARG A 177 0.87 -21.23 4.62
C ARG A 177 0.36 -22.58 4.14
N THR A 178 1.22 -23.34 3.48
CA THR A 178 0.92 -24.69 3.00
C THR A 178 0.85 -25.67 4.18
N GLN A 179 0.29 -26.86 3.95
CA GLN A 179 0.31 -27.94 4.96
C GLN A 179 1.73 -28.41 5.33
N THR A 180 2.71 -28.26 4.42
CA THR A 180 4.11 -28.58 4.68
C THR A 180 4.83 -27.51 5.50
N GLY A 181 4.19 -26.36 5.72
CA GLY A 181 4.71 -25.25 6.53
C GLY A 181 5.37 -24.13 5.74
N GLU A 182 5.43 -24.21 4.41
CA GLU A 182 5.98 -23.17 3.54
C GLU A 182 5.07 -21.93 3.54
N VAL A 183 5.66 -20.74 3.51
CA VAL A 183 4.91 -19.48 3.63
C VAL A 183 5.10 -18.62 2.39
N TYR A 184 4.00 -18.00 1.95
CA TYR A 184 3.95 -17.12 0.80
C TYR A 184 3.27 -15.81 1.17
N LEU A 185 3.73 -14.72 0.58
CA LEU A 185 3.10 -13.40 0.66
C LEU A 185 2.54 -13.02 -0.71
N LEU A 186 1.30 -12.53 -0.76
CA LEU A 186 0.71 -12.01 -2.00
C LEU A 186 1.17 -10.56 -2.16
N ILE A 187 2.03 -10.31 -3.15
CA ILE A 187 2.60 -9.01 -3.42
C ILE A 187 1.82 -8.29 -4.51
N VAL A 188 1.59 -6.99 -4.30
CA VAL A 188 1.05 -6.03 -5.25
C VAL A 188 2.16 -5.01 -5.54
N ASP A 189 2.73 -5.11 -6.72
CA ASP A 189 3.87 -4.31 -7.16
C ASP A 189 3.39 -3.12 -8.01
N PRO A 190 3.66 -1.86 -7.62
CA PRO A 190 3.18 -0.68 -8.34
C PRO A 190 4.02 -0.31 -9.59
N HIS A 191 5.04 -1.09 -9.95
CA HIS A 191 6.00 -0.70 -11.01
C HIS A 191 5.46 -0.90 -12.44
N CYS A 192 4.20 -1.30 -12.61
CA CYS A 192 3.56 -1.37 -13.93
C CYS A 192 3.53 0.02 -14.56
N SER A 193 4.23 0.18 -15.69
CA SER A 193 4.32 1.46 -16.41
C SER A 193 3.34 1.55 -17.59
N ASP A 194 2.85 0.41 -18.06
CA ASP A 194 1.86 0.33 -19.12
C ASP A 194 0.45 0.39 -18.54
N VAL A 195 -0.54 0.72 -19.38
CA VAL A 195 -1.95 0.65 -18.99
C VAL A 195 -2.41 -0.81 -19.10
N PRO A 196 -2.69 -1.51 -17.98
CA PRO A 196 -3.15 -2.89 -18.03
C PRO A 196 -4.56 -2.94 -18.62
N SER A 197 -4.71 -3.50 -19.83
CA SER A 197 -6.01 -3.59 -20.51
C SER A 197 -7.01 -4.51 -19.81
N TYR A 198 -6.53 -5.49 -19.04
CA TYR A 198 -7.35 -6.37 -18.22
C TYR A 198 -6.56 -6.86 -16.99
N LYS A 199 -7.29 -7.24 -15.93
CA LYS A 199 -6.72 -7.62 -14.63
C LYS A 199 -5.70 -8.76 -14.72
N GLN A 200 -5.96 -9.78 -15.54
CA GLN A 200 -5.09 -10.96 -15.68
C GLN A 200 -3.68 -10.61 -16.19
N LEU A 201 -3.52 -9.52 -16.94
CA LEU A 201 -2.20 -9.08 -17.41
C LEU A 201 -1.26 -8.73 -16.25
N LEU A 202 -1.80 -8.19 -15.14
CA LEU A 202 -1.02 -7.90 -13.94
C LEU A 202 -0.44 -9.16 -13.29
N ILE A 203 -1.13 -10.29 -13.45
CA ILE A 203 -0.69 -11.59 -12.95
C ILE A 203 0.35 -12.19 -13.90
N GLU A 204 0.05 -12.19 -15.21
CA GLU A 204 0.94 -12.74 -16.25
C GLU A 204 2.29 -12.02 -16.28
N GLN A 205 2.31 -10.71 -16.03
CA GLN A 205 3.53 -9.90 -15.95
C GLN A 205 4.19 -9.91 -14.56
N GLY A 206 3.58 -10.57 -13.57
CA GLY A 206 4.15 -10.75 -12.23
C GLY A 206 4.04 -9.54 -11.30
N PHE A 207 3.26 -8.51 -11.67
CA PHE A 207 2.99 -7.35 -10.79
C PHE A 207 2.10 -7.72 -9.61
N VAL A 208 1.23 -8.72 -9.77
CA VAL A 208 0.45 -9.27 -8.68
C VAL A 208 0.69 -10.77 -8.63
N ARG A 209 1.39 -11.23 -7.58
CA ARG A 209 1.79 -12.64 -7.46
C ARG A 209 2.01 -13.08 -6.02
N TRP A 210 1.88 -14.37 -5.78
CA TRP A 210 2.41 -15.00 -4.57
C TRP A 210 3.92 -15.15 -4.68
N ILE A 211 4.64 -14.75 -3.65
CA ILE A 211 6.10 -14.86 -3.55
C ILE A 211 6.42 -15.73 -2.34
N HIS A 212 7.26 -16.75 -2.54
CA HIS A 212 7.73 -17.56 -1.42
C HIS A 212 8.63 -16.73 -0.51
N ILE A 213 8.54 -16.89 0.82
CA ILE A 213 9.32 -16.07 1.77
C ILE A 213 10.83 -16.12 1.55
N SER A 214 11.36 -17.19 0.95
CA SER A 214 12.78 -17.35 0.66
C SER A 214 13.26 -16.54 -0.56
N GLU A 215 12.35 -16.04 -1.40
CA GLU A 215 12.70 -15.19 -2.55
C GLU A 215 12.95 -13.74 -2.13
N PHE A 216 12.52 -13.33 -0.93
CA PHE A 216 12.82 -12.00 -0.41
C PHE A 216 14.30 -11.91 -0.02
N GLN A 217 14.95 -10.82 -0.44
CA GLN A 217 16.34 -10.57 -0.11
C GLN A 217 16.52 -10.34 1.39
N THR A 218 17.66 -10.73 1.94
CA THR A 218 18.04 -10.32 3.30
C THR A 218 18.30 -8.82 3.29
N SER A 219 17.34 -8.06 3.82
CA SER A 219 17.34 -6.60 3.76
C SER A 219 16.48 -6.01 4.86
N THR A 220 16.66 -4.71 5.09
CA THR A 220 15.79 -3.96 5.98
C THR A 220 14.48 -3.63 5.28
N TYR A 221 13.38 -4.06 5.88
CA TYR A 221 12.01 -3.77 5.47
C TYR A 221 11.28 -3.03 6.58
N ASN A 222 10.47 -2.06 6.18
CA ASN A 222 9.48 -1.43 7.05
C ASN A 222 8.09 -1.74 6.49
N LEU A 223 7.21 -2.24 7.34
CA LEU A 223 5.83 -2.56 6.99
C LEU A 223 4.90 -1.64 7.81
N CYS A 224 3.93 -1.02 7.16
CA CYS A 224 2.89 -0.23 7.81
C CYS A 224 1.64 -1.09 8.02
N LEU A 225 1.38 -1.48 9.27
CA LEU A 225 0.18 -2.23 9.63
C LEU A 225 -0.92 -1.25 10.03
N ILE A 226 -1.91 -1.06 9.15
CA ILE A 226 -3.00 -0.08 9.32
C ILE A 226 -4.08 -0.71 10.22
N LEU A 227 -4.24 -0.21 11.45
CA LEU A 227 -5.08 -0.82 12.48
C LEU A 227 -6.55 -0.35 12.38
N GLN A 228 -7.11 -0.38 11.17
CA GLN A 228 -8.51 -0.04 10.92
C GLN A 228 -9.40 -1.28 11.11
N GLN A 229 -10.27 -1.22 12.14
CA GLN A 229 -11.28 -2.26 12.43
C GLN A 229 -12.32 -2.33 11.31
#